data_AF-N0E3I0-F1
#
_entry.id   AF-N0E3I0-F1
#
_cell.length_a   1.000
_cell.length_b   1.000
_cell.length_c   1.000
_cell.angle_alpha   90.00
_cell.angle_beta   90.00
_cell.angle_gamma   90.00
#
_symmetry.space_group_name_H-M   'P 1'
#
loop_
_entity.id
_entity.type
_entity.pdbx_description
1 polymer ?
#
loop_
_entity_poly.entity_id
_entity_poly.type
_entity_poly.pdbx_seq_one_letter_code
_entity_poly.pdbx_strand_id
1 'polypeptide(L)'
;MGAIVIIRRDPAITVPDFELLSLPEAMIATIPETSALPKIPMPLARLARALCQGGGPYRLVYSEIADCVDVLIGLTEGPPAGAPASPEWEHLPDDERQPLDTPWTTVSWDSVVTRAPWNDAVASEGEVVVLHDHVPSLLNRLGGTLWRLSGDRMSVAYLTRVVEDIGGHPRSNALVLEALQSLVDGGMMQIVDDPAAADR
;
A
#
# COMPACT_ATOMS: atom_id res chain seq x y z
N MET A 1 -5.51 26.78 6.92
CA MET A 1 -5.26 25.32 6.95
C MET A 1 -4.06 25.06 6.04
N GLY A 2 -3.15 24.16 6.40
CA GLY A 2 -2.00 23.81 5.55
C GLY A 2 -2.24 22.47 4.85
N ALA A 3 -1.89 22.38 3.57
CA ALA A 3 -1.85 21.13 2.81
C ALA A 3 -0.39 20.69 2.64
N ILE A 4 -0.13 19.38 2.68
CA ILE A 4 1.17 18.83 2.30
C ILE A 4 1.15 18.61 0.79
N VAL A 5 2.16 19.15 0.12
CA VAL A 5 2.35 19.03 -1.33
C VAL A 5 3.65 18.29 -1.61
N ILE A 6 3.55 17.23 -2.39
CA ILE A 6 4.73 16.52 -2.92
C ILE A 6 5.16 17.25 -4.19
N ILE A 7 6.42 17.65 -4.26
CA ILE A 7 6.94 18.39 -5.42
C ILE A 7 7.65 17.41 -6.37
N ARG A 8 7.37 17.52 -7.67
CA ARG A 8 8.03 16.74 -8.71
C ARG A 8 8.41 17.64 -9.87
N ARG A 9 9.72 17.78 -10.11
CA ARG A 9 10.20 18.50 -11.30
C ARG A 9 10.10 17.59 -12.54
N ASP A 10 9.47 18.10 -13.59
CA ASP A 10 9.39 17.49 -14.91
C ASP A 10 9.66 18.53 -16.00
N PRO A 11 10.83 18.48 -16.68
CA PRO A 11 11.17 19.42 -17.74
C PRO A 11 10.25 19.39 -18.96
N ALA A 12 9.45 18.34 -19.15
CA ALA A 12 8.49 18.25 -20.25
C ALA A 12 7.20 19.05 -19.99
N ILE A 13 6.93 19.42 -18.74
CA ILE A 13 5.75 20.18 -18.35
C ILE A 13 6.00 21.69 -18.54
N THR A 14 5.09 22.34 -19.25
CA THR A 14 5.15 23.78 -19.54
C THR A 14 4.25 24.63 -18.65
N VAL A 15 3.25 24.01 -18.01
CA VAL A 15 2.32 24.68 -17.09
C VAL A 15 2.28 23.88 -15.80
N PRO A 16 2.65 24.48 -14.65
CA PRO A 16 2.60 23.77 -13.38
C PRO A 16 1.16 23.46 -12.99
N ASP A 17 0.93 22.29 -12.42
CA ASP A 17 -0.41 21.84 -12.03
C ASP A 17 -0.37 20.92 -10.81
N PHE A 18 -1.52 20.83 -10.13
CA PHE A 18 -1.73 19.88 -9.05
C PHE A 18 -2.41 18.61 -9.56
N GLU A 19 -1.74 17.49 -9.31
CA GLU A 19 -2.32 16.16 -9.43
C GLU A 19 -2.78 15.71 -8.04
N LEU A 20 -4.05 15.29 -7.91
CA LEU A 20 -4.50 14.60 -6.71
C LEU A 20 -3.93 13.19 -6.71
N LEU A 21 -3.34 12.77 -5.60
CA LEU A 21 -2.87 11.40 -5.42
C LEU A 21 -3.82 10.60 -4.55
N SER A 22 -3.82 9.29 -4.75
CA SER A 22 -4.33 8.40 -3.71
C SER A 22 -3.43 8.50 -2.46
N LEU A 23 -3.99 8.19 -1.29
CA LEU A 23 -3.20 8.22 -0.06
C LEU A 23 -2.01 7.24 -0.11
N PRO A 24 -2.14 5.99 -0.59
CA PRO A 24 -1.03 5.05 -0.70
C PRO A 24 0.11 5.58 -1.60
N GLU A 25 -0.23 6.17 -2.76
CA GLU A 25 0.77 6.76 -3.65
C GLU A 25 1.50 7.95 -3.01
N ALA A 26 0.75 8.83 -2.33
CA ALA A 26 1.33 9.95 -1.62
C ALA A 26 2.28 9.51 -0.50
N MET A 27 1.91 8.45 0.23
CA MET A 27 2.76 7.87 1.26
C MET A 27 4.06 7.32 0.66
N ILE A 28 3.98 6.48 -0.38
CA ILE A 28 5.16 5.91 -1.04
C ILE A 28 6.08 6.99 -1.60
N ALA A 29 5.52 8.07 -2.16
CA ALA A 29 6.31 9.19 -2.66
C ALA A 29 6.97 10.01 -1.53
N THR A 30 6.38 10.05 -0.33
CA THR A 30 6.88 10.87 0.79
C THR A 30 7.89 10.12 1.66
N ILE A 31 7.74 8.81 1.85
CA ILE A 31 8.57 8.03 2.77
C ILE A 31 10.08 8.16 2.51
N PRO A 32 10.59 8.09 1.26
CA PRO A 32 12.02 8.25 0.97
C PRO A 32 12.62 9.57 1.46
N GLU A 33 11.81 10.63 1.50
CA GLU A 33 12.21 11.97 1.96
C GLU A 33 12.21 12.09 3.50
N THR A 34 11.80 11.05 4.22
CA THR A 34 11.58 11.06 5.66
C THR A 34 12.42 10.01 6.39
N SER A 35 13.72 10.26 6.50
CA SER A 35 14.69 9.33 7.12
C SER A 35 14.43 8.99 8.60
N ALA A 36 13.64 9.80 9.31
CA ALA A 36 13.26 9.55 10.70
C ALA A 36 11.94 8.79 10.85
N LEU A 37 11.19 8.58 9.75
CA LEU A 37 9.84 8.03 9.81
C LEU A 37 9.82 6.66 10.48
N PRO A 38 10.68 5.67 10.17
CA PRO A 38 10.59 4.36 10.82
C PRO A 38 10.95 4.36 12.33
N LYS A 39 11.46 5.48 12.87
CA LYS A 39 11.92 5.62 14.25
C LYS A 39 10.88 6.22 15.20
N ILE A 40 9.73 6.64 14.68
CA ILE A 40 8.66 7.24 15.50
C ILE A 40 7.51 6.23 15.70
N PRO A 41 6.76 6.30 16.81
CA PRO A 41 5.60 5.43 17.02
C PRO A 41 4.50 5.66 15.99
N MET A 42 3.96 4.58 15.43
CA MET A 42 2.88 4.59 14.41
C MET A 42 3.24 5.47 13.19
N PRO A 43 4.38 5.19 12.54
CA PRO A 43 4.96 6.06 11.52
C PRO A 43 4.02 6.35 10.35
N LEU A 44 3.40 5.32 9.79
CA LEU A 44 2.49 5.41 8.65
C LEU A 44 1.18 6.07 9.03
N ALA A 45 0.62 5.79 10.22
CA ALA A 45 -0.60 6.45 10.68
C ALA A 45 -0.41 7.96 10.88
N ARG A 46 0.77 8.38 11.37
CA ARG A 46 1.12 9.80 11.50
C ARG A 46 1.27 10.47 10.13
N LEU A 47 1.94 9.81 9.20
CA LEU A 47 2.09 10.28 7.84
C LEU A 47 0.74 10.41 7.13
N ALA A 48 -0.11 9.38 7.22
CA ALA A 48 -1.46 9.38 6.66
C ALA A 48 -2.29 10.55 7.17
N ARG A 49 -2.29 10.77 8.49
CA ARG A 49 -2.98 11.91 9.12
C ARG A 49 -2.47 13.24 8.58
N ALA A 50 -1.15 13.39 8.41
CA ALA A 50 -0.54 14.62 7.93
C ALA A 50 -0.88 14.89 6.46
N LEU A 51 -0.81 13.87 5.60
CA LEU A 51 -1.14 13.94 4.18
C LEU A 51 -2.62 14.24 3.92
N CYS A 52 -3.51 13.78 4.79
CA CYS A 52 -4.95 14.04 4.68
C CYS A 52 -5.37 15.43 5.21
N GLN A 53 -4.45 16.24 5.76
CA GLN A 53 -4.77 17.60 6.19
C GLN A 53 -4.96 18.53 4.98
N GLY A 54 -5.96 19.41 5.05
CA GLY A 54 -6.13 20.48 4.07
C GLY A 54 -6.69 20.04 2.72
N GLY A 55 -7.35 18.88 2.65
CA GLY A 55 -8.04 18.41 1.43
C GLY A 55 -7.13 17.78 0.37
N GLY A 56 -5.88 17.44 0.74
CA GLY A 56 -4.94 16.65 -0.07
C GLY A 56 -5.01 15.14 0.24
N PRO A 57 -4.12 14.32 -0.38
CA PRO A 57 -2.77 14.71 -0.81
C PRO A 57 -2.63 15.14 -2.28
N TYR A 58 -1.77 16.14 -2.52
CA TYR A 58 -1.48 16.68 -3.86
C TYR A 58 -0.02 16.49 -4.26
N ARG A 59 0.21 16.34 -5.56
CA ARG A 59 1.52 16.47 -6.20
C ARG A 59 1.53 17.71 -7.08
N LEU A 60 2.49 18.61 -6.85
CA LEU A 60 2.80 19.69 -7.78
C LEU A 60 3.81 19.19 -8.81
N VAL A 61 3.42 19.17 -10.08
CA VAL A 61 4.32 18.87 -11.19
C VAL A 61 4.70 20.18 -11.87
N TYR A 62 5.99 20.42 -12.09
CA TYR A 62 6.49 21.70 -12.60
C TYR A 62 7.84 21.56 -13.32
N SER A 63 8.19 22.49 -14.20
CA SER A 63 9.54 22.56 -14.78
C SER A 63 10.44 23.55 -14.03
N GLU A 64 9.94 24.76 -13.75
CA GLU A 64 10.61 25.79 -12.95
C GLU A 64 9.75 26.25 -11.77
N ILE A 65 10.34 26.29 -10.57
CA ILE A 65 9.58 26.58 -9.33
C ILE A 65 9.02 28.01 -9.31
N ALA A 66 9.66 28.94 -10.03
CA ALA A 66 9.24 30.32 -10.15
C ALA A 66 7.86 30.46 -10.82
N ASP A 67 7.47 29.49 -11.64
CA ASP A 67 6.18 29.51 -12.36
C ASP A 67 5.02 28.98 -11.49
N CYS A 68 5.31 28.46 -10.29
CA CYS A 68 4.32 27.81 -9.44
C CYS A 68 3.57 28.77 -8.49
N VAL A 69 3.91 30.07 -8.49
CA VAL A 69 3.41 31.04 -7.49
C VAL A 69 1.89 31.12 -7.51
N ASP A 70 1.28 31.31 -8.68
CA ASP A 70 -0.17 31.47 -8.81
C ASP A 70 -0.92 30.20 -8.40
N VAL A 71 -0.37 29.03 -8.78
CA VAL A 71 -0.91 27.70 -8.43
C VAL A 71 -0.88 27.49 -6.91
N LEU A 72 0.24 27.82 -6.27
CA LEU A 72 0.38 27.71 -4.80
C LEU A 72 -0.56 28.67 -4.06
N ILE A 73 -0.74 29.90 -4.54
CA ILE A 73 -1.69 30.87 -3.96
C ILE A 73 -3.10 30.28 -4.00
N GLY A 74 -3.53 29.73 -5.15
CA GLY A 74 -4.84 29.09 -5.28
C GLY A 74 -5.09 28.00 -4.23
N LEU A 75 -4.09 27.16 -3.92
CA LEU A 75 -4.22 26.13 -2.88
C LEU A 75 -4.42 26.71 -1.47
N THR A 76 -3.85 27.90 -1.19
CA THR A 76 -4.01 28.56 0.12
C THR A 76 -5.38 29.17 0.32
N GLU A 77 -6.06 29.52 -0.77
CA GLU A 77 -7.43 30.07 -0.76
C GLU A 77 -8.48 28.97 -0.49
N GLY A 78 -8.13 27.71 -0.77
CA GLY A 78 -8.91 26.53 -0.45
C GLY A 78 -8.70 25.43 -1.49
N PRO A 79 -9.13 24.19 -1.21
CA PRO A 79 -9.12 23.15 -2.23
C PRO A 79 -10.04 23.57 -3.41
N PRO A 80 -9.75 23.11 -4.64
CA PRO A 80 -10.59 23.39 -5.80
C PRO A 80 -12.06 23.02 -5.53
N ALA A 81 -12.99 23.80 -6.08
CA ALA A 81 -14.41 23.48 -5.96
C ALA A 81 -14.70 22.08 -6.55
N GLY A 82 -15.28 21.19 -5.74
CA GLY A 82 -15.50 19.79 -6.13
C GLY A 82 -14.33 18.85 -5.87
N ALA A 83 -13.27 19.31 -5.17
CA ALA A 83 -12.24 18.42 -4.65
C ALA A 83 -12.88 17.32 -3.78
N PRO A 84 -12.42 16.05 -3.93
CA PRO A 84 -12.94 14.96 -3.13
C PRO A 84 -12.68 15.20 -1.64
N ALA A 85 -13.52 14.60 -0.80
CA ALA A 85 -13.26 14.56 0.62
C ALA A 85 -11.91 13.89 0.89
N SER A 86 -11.28 14.22 2.02
CA SER A 86 -10.08 13.51 2.48
C SER A 86 -10.33 11.99 2.44
N PRO A 87 -9.38 11.19 1.94
CA PRO A 87 -9.58 9.76 1.80
C PRO A 87 -9.82 9.10 3.15
N GLU A 88 -10.72 8.11 3.17
CA GLU A 88 -10.90 7.24 4.33
C GLU A 88 -9.74 6.26 4.41
N TRP A 89 -9.18 6.09 5.60
CA TRP A 89 -8.07 5.19 5.83
C TRP A 89 -8.18 4.47 7.18
N GLU A 90 -7.59 3.28 7.22
CA GLU A 90 -7.52 2.42 8.39
C GLU A 90 -6.06 2.21 8.80
N HIS A 91 -5.78 2.32 10.10
CA HIS A 91 -4.48 1.98 10.66
C HIS A 91 -4.48 0.52 11.12
N LEU A 92 -3.49 -0.23 10.64
CA LEU A 92 -3.24 -1.61 11.01
C LEU A 92 -1.92 -1.62 11.82
N PRO A 93 -1.99 -1.62 13.16
CA PRO A 93 -0.82 -1.50 14.01
C PRO A 93 0.16 -2.67 13.83
N ASP A 94 1.32 -2.56 14.44
CA ASP A 94 2.34 -3.61 14.45
C ASP A 94 1.77 -4.95 14.89
N ASP A 95 2.39 -5.99 14.37
CA ASP A 95 2.03 -7.36 14.66
C ASP A 95 3.16 -8.05 15.40
N GLU A 96 2.89 -8.40 16.66
CA GLU A 96 3.85 -9.10 17.52
C GLU A 96 4.04 -10.58 17.15
N ARG A 97 3.51 -11.03 15.99
CA ARG A 97 3.78 -12.37 15.44
C ARG A 97 5.30 -12.57 15.29
N GLN A 98 5.76 -13.78 15.56
CA GLN A 98 7.16 -14.14 15.35
C GLN A 98 7.38 -14.57 13.89
N PRO A 99 8.49 -14.18 13.25
CA PRO A 99 8.84 -14.69 11.94
C PRO A 99 8.96 -16.21 11.99
N LEU A 100 8.36 -16.88 11.01
CA LEU A 100 8.54 -18.32 10.85
C LEU A 100 9.85 -18.61 10.12
N ASP A 101 10.61 -19.60 10.60
CA ASP A 101 11.75 -20.16 9.89
C ASP A 101 11.29 -21.33 9.03
N THR A 102 10.82 -21.03 7.81
CA THR A 102 10.31 -22.03 6.86
C THR A 102 11.16 -22.08 5.60
N PRO A 103 11.52 -23.28 5.10
CA PRO A 103 12.32 -23.41 3.87
C PRO A 103 11.50 -23.20 2.58
N TRP A 104 10.18 -23.06 2.70
CA TRP A 104 9.25 -23.01 1.58
C TRP A 104 9.22 -21.61 0.95
N THR A 105 9.44 -21.56 -0.35
CA THR A 105 9.46 -20.30 -1.11
C THR A 105 8.48 -20.28 -2.28
N THR A 106 7.93 -21.43 -2.69
CA THR A 106 7.01 -21.52 -3.82
C THR A 106 5.58 -21.74 -3.36
N VAL A 107 4.69 -20.83 -3.73
CA VAL A 107 3.26 -20.91 -3.42
C VAL A 107 2.55 -21.86 -4.40
N SER A 108 1.67 -22.69 -3.86
CA SER A 108 0.77 -23.56 -4.62
C SER A 108 -0.64 -23.53 -4.03
N TRP A 109 -1.60 -24.19 -4.67
CA TRP A 109 -2.97 -24.30 -4.15
C TRP A 109 -3.06 -25.10 -2.85
N ASP A 110 -2.12 -26.00 -2.60
CA ASP A 110 -2.05 -26.80 -1.37
C ASP A 110 -1.31 -26.09 -0.24
N SER A 111 -0.73 -24.91 -0.52
CA SER A 111 -0.03 -24.13 0.49
C SER A 111 -0.99 -23.58 1.54
N VAL A 112 -0.47 -23.47 2.77
CA VAL A 112 -1.05 -22.63 3.83
C VAL A 112 -0.12 -21.44 4.01
N VAL A 113 -0.68 -20.23 3.93
CA VAL A 113 0.07 -18.99 4.09
C VAL A 113 -0.39 -18.21 5.30
N THR A 114 0.51 -17.40 5.85
CA THR A 114 0.23 -16.43 6.90
C THR A 114 0.93 -15.12 6.58
N ARG A 115 0.54 -14.03 7.22
CA ARG A 115 1.29 -12.77 7.13
C ARG A 115 2.64 -12.92 7.83
N ALA A 116 3.68 -12.37 7.21
CA ALA A 116 4.92 -12.11 7.93
C ALA A 116 4.69 -10.97 8.94
N PRO A 117 5.50 -10.87 10.01
CA PRO A 117 5.41 -9.74 10.94
C PRO A 117 5.64 -8.40 10.24
N TRP A 118 4.94 -7.35 10.66
CA TRP A 118 5.11 -5.99 10.14
C TRP A 118 5.18 -4.96 11.26
N ASN A 119 5.79 -3.81 10.98
CA ASN A 119 5.99 -2.73 11.94
C ASN A 119 4.85 -1.71 11.95
N ASP A 120 4.23 -1.47 10.80
CA ASP A 120 3.10 -0.56 10.67
C ASP A 120 2.41 -0.76 9.32
N ALA A 121 1.12 -0.51 9.22
CA ALA A 121 0.41 -0.55 7.94
C ALA A 121 -0.76 0.42 7.89
N VAL A 122 -1.04 0.95 6.70
CA VAL A 122 -2.22 1.79 6.43
C VAL A 122 -2.94 1.27 5.19
N ALA A 123 -4.24 1.07 5.31
CA ALA A 123 -5.10 0.73 4.20
C ALA A 123 -5.93 1.94 3.77
N SER A 124 -5.98 2.21 2.47
CA SER A 124 -6.81 3.26 1.86
C SER A 124 -7.11 2.87 0.42
N GLU A 125 -8.30 3.20 -0.07
CA GLU A 125 -8.68 3.05 -1.48
C GLU A 125 -8.54 1.60 -2.04
N GLY A 126 -8.53 0.62 -1.15
CA GLY A 126 -8.38 -0.81 -1.45
C GLY A 126 -6.94 -1.31 -1.46
N GLU A 127 -5.95 -0.42 -1.41
CA GLU A 127 -4.52 -0.74 -1.35
C GLU A 127 -4.01 -0.69 0.09
N VAL A 128 -2.78 -1.17 0.31
CA VAL A 128 -2.14 -1.16 1.64
C VAL A 128 -0.69 -0.74 1.51
N VAL A 129 -0.25 0.23 2.30
CA VAL A 129 1.17 0.49 2.53
C VAL A 129 1.58 -0.27 3.78
N VAL A 130 2.53 -1.20 3.64
CA VAL A 130 3.07 -2.01 4.74
C VAL A 130 4.53 -1.60 4.98
N LEU A 131 4.88 -1.39 6.25
CA LEU A 131 6.26 -1.22 6.69
C LEU A 131 6.74 -2.56 7.27
N HIS A 132 7.64 -3.22 6.56
CA HIS A 132 8.28 -4.47 6.99
C HIS A 132 9.78 -4.26 7.05
N ASP A 133 10.40 -4.56 8.19
CA ASP A 133 11.81 -4.26 8.48
C ASP A 133 12.19 -2.80 8.11
N HIS A 134 11.30 -1.87 8.44
CA HIS A 134 11.43 -0.44 8.10
C HIS A 134 11.48 -0.11 6.59
N VAL A 135 11.21 -1.08 5.71
CA VAL A 135 11.10 -0.89 4.27
C VAL A 135 9.62 -0.78 3.88
N PRO A 136 9.19 0.32 3.22
CA PRO A 136 7.81 0.46 2.78
C PRO A 136 7.54 -0.37 1.52
N SER A 137 6.40 -1.05 1.50
CA SER A 137 5.89 -1.78 0.33
C SER A 137 4.45 -1.38 0.05
N LEU A 138 4.13 -1.15 -1.22
CA LEU A 138 2.77 -0.90 -1.68
C LEU A 138 2.13 -2.20 -2.18
N LEU A 139 1.08 -2.61 -1.52
CA LEU A 139 0.24 -3.72 -1.95
C LEU A 139 -0.93 -3.16 -2.74
N ASN A 140 -1.00 -3.49 -4.02
CA ASN A 140 -2.16 -3.17 -4.86
C ASN A 140 -3.44 -3.83 -4.31
N ARG A 141 -4.59 -3.53 -4.92
CA ARG A 141 -5.90 -4.00 -4.41
C ARG A 141 -6.00 -5.52 -4.23
N LEU A 142 -5.40 -6.31 -5.14
CA LEU A 142 -5.38 -7.76 -5.03
C LEU A 142 -4.45 -8.21 -3.89
N GLY A 143 -3.21 -7.72 -3.88
CA GLY A 143 -2.22 -8.05 -2.86
C GLY A 143 -2.67 -7.66 -1.45
N GLY A 144 -3.22 -6.46 -1.28
CA GLY A 144 -3.76 -5.98 -0.02
C GLY A 144 -4.97 -6.78 0.46
N THR A 145 -5.82 -7.25 -0.46
CA THR A 145 -6.96 -8.13 -0.13
C THR A 145 -6.47 -9.49 0.35
N LEU A 146 -5.56 -10.12 -0.38
CA LEU A 146 -4.95 -11.40 0.01
C LEU A 146 -4.24 -11.27 1.36
N TRP A 147 -3.46 -10.21 1.55
CA TRP A 147 -2.77 -9.91 2.79
C TRP A 147 -3.71 -9.77 3.98
N ARG A 148 -4.82 -9.05 3.85
CA ARG A 148 -5.83 -8.94 4.92
C ARG A 148 -6.56 -10.25 5.20
N LEU A 149 -6.81 -11.07 4.20
CA LEU A 149 -7.46 -12.38 4.37
C LEU A 149 -6.55 -13.41 5.05
N SER A 150 -5.24 -13.30 4.86
CA SER A 150 -4.22 -14.17 5.46
C SER A 150 -3.99 -13.86 6.95
N GLY A 151 -5.00 -14.11 7.79
CA GLY A 151 -4.98 -13.91 9.24
C GLY A 151 -3.83 -14.63 9.98
N ASP A 152 -4.16 -15.70 10.72
CA ASP A 152 -3.14 -16.54 11.39
C ASP A 152 -2.64 -17.67 10.48
N ARG A 153 -3.55 -18.26 9.69
CA ARG A 153 -3.31 -19.29 8.68
C ARG A 153 -4.43 -19.24 7.66
N MET A 154 -4.09 -19.23 6.37
CA MET A 154 -5.04 -19.27 5.26
C MET A 154 -4.62 -20.34 4.26
N SER A 155 -5.50 -21.31 4.01
CA SER A 155 -5.32 -22.28 2.92
C SER A 155 -5.55 -21.59 1.58
N VAL A 156 -4.61 -21.72 0.64
CA VAL A 156 -4.72 -21.12 -0.69
C VAL A 156 -5.90 -21.71 -1.47
N ALA A 157 -6.21 -23.00 -1.27
CA ALA A 157 -7.40 -23.66 -1.85
C ALA A 157 -8.74 -22.98 -1.50
N TYR A 158 -8.82 -22.22 -0.39
CA TYR A 158 -10.02 -21.45 -0.06
C TYR A 158 -10.30 -20.33 -1.08
N LEU A 159 -9.25 -19.76 -1.67
CA LEU A 159 -9.37 -18.65 -2.62
C LEU A 159 -10.00 -19.08 -3.94
N THR A 160 -9.90 -20.35 -4.33
CA THR A 160 -10.57 -20.88 -5.53
C THR A 160 -12.09 -20.73 -5.38
N ARG A 161 -12.63 -21.01 -4.18
CA ARG A 161 -14.06 -20.84 -3.90
C ARG A 161 -14.50 -19.38 -3.96
N VAL A 162 -13.67 -18.47 -3.46
CA VAL A 162 -13.93 -17.02 -3.53
C VAL A 162 -13.96 -16.53 -4.98
N VAL A 163 -13.05 -17.05 -5.84
CA VAL A 163 -13.00 -16.71 -7.26
C VAL A 163 -14.19 -17.28 -8.03
N GLU A 164 -14.63 -18.49 -7.70
CA GLU A 164 -15.78 -19.16 -8.31
C GLU A 164 -17.10 -18.44 -7.98
N ASP A 165 -17.29 -18.02 -6.72
CA ASP A 165 -18.51 -17.37 -6.24
C ASP A 165 -18.74 -15.96 -6.85
N ILE A 166 -17.67 -15.27 -7.27
CA ILE A 166 -17.73 -13.90 -7.81
C ILE A 166 -17.93 -13.89 -9.34
N GLY A 167 -17.78 -15.03 -10.01
CA GLY A 167 -17.78 -15.14 -11.47
C GLY A 167 -16.36 -15.09 -12.02
N GLY A 168 -15.75 -16.27 -12.15
CA GLY A 168 -14.33 -16.42 -12.50
C GLY A 168 -13.97 -15.91 -13.90
N HIS A 169 -12.88 -15.14 -13.99
CA HIS A 169 -12.17 -14.88 -15.24
C HIS A 169 -11.17 -16.04 -15.49
N PRO A 170 -10.92 -16.47 -16.75
CA PRO A 170 -10.03 -17.60 -17.05
C PRO A 170 -8.60 -17.51 -16.47
N ARG A 171 -8.15 -16.30 -16.12
CA ARG A 171 -6.85 -16.04 -15.50
C ARG A 171 -6.87 -15.78 -14.00
N SER A 172 -8.04 -15.77 -13.35
CA SER A 172 -8.15 -15.40 -11.93
C SER A 172 -7.25 -16.27 -11.04
N ASN A 173 -7.24 -17.59 -11.28
CA ASN A 173 -6.41 -18.52 -10.53
C ASN A 173 -4.90 -18.22 -10.67
N ALA A 174 -4.44 -17.95 -11.89
CA ALA A 174 -3.04 -17.61 -12.13
C ALA A 174 -2.65 -16.29 -11.44
N LEU A 175 -3.50 -15.26 -11.56
CA LEU A 175 -3.26 -13.95 -10.95
C LEU A 175 -3.22 -14.01 -9.41
N VAL A 176 -4.05 -14.86 -8.79
CA VAL A 176 -4.04 -15.08 -7.34
C VAL A 176 -2.73 -15.73 -6.89
N LEU A 177 -2.30 -16.81 -7.56
CA LEU A 177 -1.02 -17.45 -7.23
C LEU A 177 0.18 -16.52 -7.47
N GLU A 178 0.21 -15.79 -8.60
CA GLU A 178 1.26 -14.81 -8.90
C GLU A 178 1.31 -13.70 -7.85
N ALA A 179 0.16 -13.21 -7.39
CA ALA A 179 0.08 -12.20 -6.33
C ALA A 179 0.55 -12.75 -4.98
N LEU A 180 0.12 -13.96 -4.59
CA LEU A 180 0.61 -14.60 -3.36
C LEU A 180 2.11 -14.86 -3.41
N GLN A 181 2.63 -15.33 -4.55
CA GLN A 181 4.06 -15.53 -4.75
C GLN A 181 4.82 -14.21 -4.58
N SER A 182 4.32 -13.12 -5.17
CA SER A 182 4.93 -11.80 -5.01
C SER A 182 4.93 -11.30 -3.55
N LEU A 183 3.89 -11.63 -2.77
CA LEU A 183 3.82 -11.30 -1.35
C LEU A 183 4.81 -12.13 -0.51
N VAL A 184 5.02 -13.39 -0.86
CA VAL A 184 6.03 -14.25 -0.21
C VAL A 184 7.44 -13.78 -0.58
N ASP A 185 7.71 -13.54 -1.86
CA ASP A 185 9.01 -13.05 -2.35
C ASP A 185 9.36 -11.67 -1.76
N GLY A 186 8.34 -10.82 -1.58
CA GLY A 186 8.47 -9.51 -0.94
C GLY A 186 8.55 -9.55 0.59
N GLY A 187 8.46 -10.74 1.22
CA GLY A 187 8.55 -10.89 2.68
C GLY A 187 7.30 -10.46 3.45
N MET A 188 6.17 -10.21 2.78
CA MET A 188 4.91 -9.78 3.40
C MET A 188 4.03 -10.96 3.85
N MET A 189 4.33 -12.16 3.34
CA MET A 189 3.70 -13.42 3.71
C MET A 189 4.75 -14.53 3.87
N GLN A 190 4.38 -15.58 4.59
CA GLN A 190 5.18 -16.79 4.77
C GLN A 190 4.32 -18.04 4.55
N ILE A 191 4.93 -19.10 4.05
CA ILE A 191 4.28 -20.41 3.87
C ILE A 191 4.48 -21.22 5.15
N VAL A 192 3.40 -21.70 5.75
CA VAL A 192 3.43 -22.32 7.09
C VAL A 192 3.51 -23.84 7.02
N ASP A 193 2.91 -24.45 6.00
CA ASP A 193 2.84 -25.91 5.86
C ASP A 193 3.34 -26.34 4.47
N ASP A 194 3.98 -27.51 4.40
CA ASP A 194 4.48 -28.10 3.16
C ASP A 194 3.30 -28.47 2.24
N PRO A 195 3.17 -27.86 1.05
CA PRO A 195 2.14 -28.26 0.09
C PRO A 195 2.24 -29.75 -0.32
N ALA A 196 3.42 -30.39 -0.18
CA ALA A 196 3.66 -31.79 -0.48
C ALA A 196 3.50 -32.75 0.73
N ALA A 197 3.11 -32.27 1.91
CA ALA A 197 2.86 -33.12 3.08
C ALA A 197 1.40 -33.59 3.21
N ALA A 198 0.45 -32.93 2.53
CA ALA A 198 -0.97 -33.29 2.61
C ALA A 198 -1.33 -34.64 1.96
N ASP A 199 -0.43 -35.20 1.14
CA ASP A 199 -0.60 -36.46 0.39
C ASP A 199 0.28 -37.63 0.92
N ARG A 200 0.80 -37.56 2.16
CA ARG A 200 1.61 -38.62 2.79
C ARG A 200 0.96 -39.26 4.01
#